data_AF-A0A969TEF3-F1
#
_entry.id   AF-A0A969TEF3-F1
#
_cell.length_a   1.000
_cell.length_b   1.000
_cell.length_c   1.000
_cell.angle_alpha   90.00
_cell.angle_beta   90.00
_cell.angle_gamma   90.00
#
_symmetry.space_group_name_H-M   'P 1'
#
loop_
_entity.id
_entity.type
_entity.pdbx_description
1 polymer ?
#
loop_
_entity_poly.entity_id
_entity_poly.type
_entity_poly.pdbx_seq_one_letter_code
_entity_poly.pdbx_strand_id
1 'polypeptide(L)'
;TALQKAKLGEYGAWSFRGVNPDSKQRYFRFQNNKYYLDPQIKEMVTFQALNLVNDPFPQQDTRMKEIDLILCRNVFIYFDIKAIANVLSKFHRALQPFGYLLTGHAEVINQDLSLFQTKVFPESIIYQRQMNDLENSPLSDSAYQLNQSLWNNDKSNENNELDENIHIFRNTFEKNNIKMQKSALNLLRQLSPDSRIPKLNNLTVAELIVKLEKELKDID
;
A
#
# COMPACT_ATOMS: atom_id res chain seq x y z
N THR A 1 -19.04 17.92 11.08
CA THR A 1 -18.02 16.84 11.13
C THR A 1 -17.20 16.81 9.84
N ALA A 2 -16.06 16.11 9.79
CA ALA A 2 -15.26 15.97 8.57
C ALA A 2 -16.07 15.36 7.40
N LEU A 3 -16.90 14.35 7.69
CA LEU A 3 -17.80 13.72 6.71
C LEU A 3 -18.82 14.70 6.13
N GLN A 4 -19.40 15.59 6.94
CA GLN A 4 -20.31 16.62 6.42
C GLN A 4 -19.59 17.59 5.48
N LYS A 5 -18.36 18.02 5.82
CA LYS A 5 -17.57 18.88 4.94
C LYS A 5 -17.23 18.19 3.62
N ALA A 6 -16.86 16.91 3.66
CA ALA A 6 -16.59 16.12 2.47
C ALA A 6 -17.85 15.94 1.60
N LYS A 7 -19.00 15.69 2.22
CA LYS A 7 -20.31 15.66 1.54
C LYS A 7 -20.71 16.99 0.92
N LEU A 8 -20.25 18.14 1.42
CA LEU A 8 -20.52 19.42 0.77
C LEU A 8 -19.71 19.55 -0.53
N GLY A 9 -18.47 19.08 -0.54
CA GLY A 9 -17.57 19.17 -1.70
C GLY A 9 -17.05 20.59 -1.91
N GLU A 10 -16.91 21.36 -0.83
CA GLU A 10 -16.44 22.75 -0.83
C GLU A 10 -15.00 22.86 -0.36
N TYR A 11 -14.18 23.59 -1.12
CA TYR A 11 -12.75 23.71 -0.87
C TYR A 11 -12.27 25.15 -1.03
N GLY A 12 -11.32 25.57 -0.19
CA GLY A 12 -10.61 26.84 -0.37
C GLY A 12 -9.44 26.70 -1.35
N ALA A 13 -8.83 27.82 -1.73
CA ALA A 13 -7.67 27.83 -2.62
C ALA A 13 -6.51 26.97 -2.08
N TRP A 14 -6.32 26.96 -0.75
CA TRP A 14 -5.28 26.18 -0.08
C TRP A 14 -5.41 24.68 -0.36
N SER A 15 -6.61 24.13 -0.54
CA SER A 15 -6.83 22.69 -0.75
C SER A 15 -6.21 22.15 -2.06
N PHE A 16 -5.82 23.02 -2.99
CA PHE A 16 -5.30 22.63 -4.31
C PHE A 16 -3.77 22.67 -4.43
N ARG A 17 -3.03 22.75 -3.32
CA ARG A 17 -1.56 22.66 -3.36
C ARG A 17 -1.15 21.29 -3.91
N GLY A 18 -0.36 21.27 -4.98
CA GLY A 18 0.10 20.04 -5.63
C GLY A 18 -0.97 19.34 -6.48
N VAL A 19 -2.14 19.96 -6.71
CA VAL A 19 -3.15 19.44 -7.65
C VAL A 19 -2.86 20.00 -9.04
N ASN A 20 -2.92 19.14 -10.06
CA ASN A 20 -2.82 19.58 -11.46
C ASN A 20 -3.90 20.64 -11.78
N PRO A 21 -3.53 21.82 -12.33
CA PRO A 21 -4.48 22.87 -12.70
C PRO A 21 -5.62 22.41 -13.62
N ASP A 22 -5.36 21.49 -14.55
CA ASP A 22 -6.33 20.97 -15.50
C ASP A 22 -7.44 20.18 -14.79
N SER A 23 -7.06 19.34 -13.82
CA SER A 23 -8.02 18.59 -12.99
C SER A 23 -8.90 19.55 -12.20
N LYS A 24 -8.32 20.61 -11.64
CA LYS A 24 -9.06 21.63 -10.91
C LYS A 24 -10.06 22.35 -11.82
N GLN A 25 -9.64 22.76 -13.01
CA GLN A 25 -10.52 23.45 -13.98
C GLN A 25 -11.64 22.53 -14.48
N ARG A 26 -11.33 21.25 -14.73
CA ARG A 26 -12.28 20.28 -15.24
C ARG A 26 -13.38 19.96 -14.23
N TYR A 27 -13.00 19.64 -12.99
CA TYR A 27 -13.93 19.06 -11.99
C TYR A 27 -14.42 20.02 -10.91
N PHE A 28 -13.96 21.27 -10.89
CA PHE A 28 -14.41 22.25 -9.90
C PHE A 28 -14.95 23.52 -10.55
N ARG A 29 -15.86 24.19 -9.84
CA ARG A 29 -16.40 25.50 -10.20
C ARG A 29 -16.07 26.50 -9.10
N PHE A 30 -15.59 27.68 -9.47
CA PHE A 30 -15.26 28.73 -8.53
C PHE A 30 -16.44 29.69 -8.36
N GLN A 31 -16.93 29.84 -7.13
CA GLN A 31 -18.03 30.74 -6.77
C GLN A 31 -17.83 31.21 -5.33
N ASN A 32 -18.22 32.44 -4.98
CA ASN A 32 -18.20 32.94 -3.59
C ASN A 32 -16.87 32.69 -2.85
N ASN A 33 -15.74 32.87 -3.56
CA ASN A 33 -14.38 32.64 -3.05
C ASN A 33 -14.07 31.19 -2.61
N LYS A 34 -14.80 30.21 -3.14
CA LYS A 34 -14.61 28.78 -2.90
C LYS A 34 -14.69 27.98 -4.19
N TYR A 35 -14.17 26.76 -4.15
CA TYR A 35 -14.27 25.77 -5.21
C TYR A 35 -15.28 24.71 -4.81
N TYR A 36 -16.22 24.44 -5.71
CA TYR A 36 -17.27 23.44 -5.55
C TYR A 36 -17.00 22.29 -6.50
N LEU A 37 -17.00 21.07 -5.98
CA LEU A 37 -16.87 19.86 -6.79
C LEU A 37 -18.07 19.70 -7.72
N ASP A 38 -17.82 19.27 -8.95
CA ASP A 38 -18.86 18.94 -9.92
C ASP A 38 -19.87 17.94 -9.32
N PRO A 39 -21.19 18.23 -9.37
CA PRO A 39 -22.23 17.33 -8.87
C PRO A 39 -22.14 15.91 -9.43
N GLN A 40 -21.74 15.74 -10.71
CA GLN A 40 -21.63 14.42 -11.32
C GLN A 40 -20.55 13.56 -10.65
N ILE A 41 -19.41 14.16 -10.28
CA ILE A 41 -18.35 13.46 -9.55
C ILE A 41 -18.79 13.17 -8.11
N LYS A 42 -19.52 14.10 -7.51
CA LYS A 42 -20.04 13.96 -6.15
C LYS A 42 -21.01 12.78 -6.02
N GLU A 43 -21.84 12.53 -7.04
CA GLU A 43 -22.78 11.41 -7.09
C GLU A 43 -22.08 10.04 -7.16
N MET A 44 -20.84 9.98 -7.64
CA MET A 44 -20.04 8.74 -7.68
C MET A 44 -19.52 8.32 -6.29
N VAL A 45 -19.64 9.18 -5.26
CA VAL A 45 -19.03 8.97 -3.94
C VAL A 45 -20.07 8.79 -2.86
N THR A 46 -20.01 7.66 -2.15
CA THR A 46 -20.80 7.42 -0.94
C THR A 46 -19.95 7.64 0.31
N PHE A 47 -20.41 8.51 1.21
CA PHE A 47 -19.76 8.75 2.49
C PHE A 47 -20.47 8.02 3.63
N GLN A 48 -19.75 7.16 4.33
CA GLN A 48 -20.22 6.40 5.48
C GLN A 48 -19.31 6.64 6.69
N ALA A 49 -19.92 6.74 7.88
CA ALA A 49 -19.17 6.73 9.13
C ALA A 49 -18.86 5.26 9.48
N LEU A 50 -17.58 4.97 9.72
CA LEU A 50 -17.10 3.64 10.07
C LEU A 50 -15.89 3.78 11.01
N ASN A 51 -15.95 3.09 12.14
CA ASN A 51 -14.80 2.88 13.01
C ASN A 51 -14.04 1.63 12.56
N LEU A 52 -12.82 1.82 12.04
CA LEU A 52 -12.01 0.73 11.51
C LEU A 52 -11.72 -0.37 12.54
N VAL A 53 -11.57 -0.01 13.82
CA VAL A 53 -11.20 -0.97 14.87
C VAL A 53 -12.42 -1.68 15.42
N ASN A 54 -13.45 -0.92 15.79
CA ASN A 54 -14.57 -1.45 16.58
C ASN A 54 -15.73 -1.95 15.72
N ASP A 55 -15.98 -1.33 14.56
CA ASP A 55 -17.14 -1.71 13.77
C ASP A 55 -16.86 -3.02 13.01
N PRO A 56 -17.87 -3.89 12.91
CA PRO A 56 -17.77 -5.09 12.10
C PRO A 56 -17.81 -4.73 10.61
N PHE A 57 -16.76 -5.05 9.86
CA PHE A 57 -16.76 -5.04 8.40
C PHE A 57 -15.73 -6.05 7.85
N PRO A 58 -15.90 -6.50 6.60
CA PRO A 58 -17.12 -6.38 5.80
C PRO A 58 -18.25 -7.28 6.31
N GLN A 59 -19.49 -6.78 6.37
CA GLN A 59 -20.69 -7.60 6.67
C GLN A 59 -21.37 -8.03 5.38
N GLN A 60 -22.21 -9.08 5.42
CA GLN A 60 -22.83 -9.68 4.22
C GLN A 60 -23.66 -8.69 3.38
N ASP A 61 -24.17 -7.67 4.06
CA ASP A 61 -25.15 -6.69 3.63
C ASP A 61 -24.51 -5.29 3.49
N THR A 62 -23.18 -5.21 3.61
CA THR A 62 -22.42 -3.97 3.36
C THR A 62 -21.90 -3.92 1.93
N ARG A 63 -21.92 -2.72 1.33
CA ARG A 63 -21.24 -2.39 0.07
C ARG A 63 -19.70 -2.40 0.17
N MET A 64 -19.16 -2.90 1.28
CA MET A 64 -17.72 -2.94 1.57
C MET A 64 -17.12 -4.31 1.33
N LYS A 65 -17.77 -5.11 0.48
CA LYS A 65 -17.20 -6.34 -0.06
C LYS A 65 -16.78 -6.08 -1.49
N GLU A 66 -15.95 -6.97 -2.00
CA GLU A 66 -15.62 -7.01 -3.41
C GLU A 66 -14.94 -5.71 -3.88
N ILE A 67 -14.09 -5.14 -3.04
CA ILE A 67 -13.41 -3.88 -3.33
C ILE A 67 -12.17 -4.14 -4.18
N ASP A 68 -12.03 -3.44 -5.31
CA ASP A 68 -10.83 -3.52 -6.15
C ASP A 68 -9.62 -2.81 -5.53
N LEU A 69 -9.88 -1.69 -4.83
CA LEU A 69 -8.85 -0.79 -4.31
C LEU A 69 -9.25 -0.21 -2.95
N ILE A 70 -8.43 -0.45 -1.93
CA ILE A 70 -8.51 0.19 -0.62
C ILE A 70 -7.35 1.18 -0.48
N LEU A 71 -7.68 2.44 -0.18
CA LEU A 71 -6.72 3.49 0.16
C LEU A 71 -6.85 3.83 1.66
N CYS A 72 -5.84 3.48 2.46
CA CYS A 72 -5.81 3.77 3.90
C CYS A 72 -4.46 4.40 4.28
N ARG A 73 -4.34 5.72 4.06
CA ARG A 73 -3.09 6.47 4.23
C ARG A 73 -3.17 7.42 5.41
N ASN A 74 -2.13 7.48 6.22
CA ASN A 74 -1.98 8.36 7.39
C ASN A 74 -2.98 8.09 8.50
N VAL A 75 -3.45 6.83 8.59
CA VAL A 75 -4.42 6.39 9.60
C VAL A 75 -3.79 5.44 10.62
N PHE A 76 -2.99 4.46 10.18
CA PHE A 76 -2.44 3.45 11.08
C PHE A 76 -1.44 3.99 12.11
N ILE A 77 -0.86 5.16 11.88
CA ILE A 77 0.03 5.85 12.83
C ILE A 77 -0.63 6.17 14.18
N TYR A 78 -1.96 6.10 14.25
CA TYR A 78 -2.74 6.32 15.47
C TYR A 78 -3.16 5.03 16.19
N PHE A 79 -2.83 3.86 15.63
CA PHE A 79 -3.28 2.56 16.15
C PHE A 79 -2.11 1.78 16.76
N ASP A 80 -2.43 0.92 17.73
CA ASP A 80 -1.48 -0.07 18.21
C ASP A 80 -1.35 -1.24 17.22
N ILE A 81 -0.33 -2.09 17.44
CA ILE A 81 -0.01 -3.21 16.56
C ILE A 81 -1.19 -4.17 16.39
N LYS A 82 -1.96 -4.45 17.45
CA LYS A 82 -3.09 -5.39 17.41
C LYS A 82 -4.27 -4.81 16.64
N ALA A 83 -4.55 -3.53 16.83
CA ALA A 83 -5.59 -2.82 16.10
C ALA A 83 -5.28 -2.76 14.60
N ILE A 84 -4.03 -2.50 14.21
CA ILE A 84 -3.62 -2.51 12.81
C ILE A 84 -3.81 -3.91 12.21
N ALA A 85 -3.31 -4.97 12.87
CA ALA A 85 -3.46 -6.35 12.40
C ALA A 85 -4.94 -6.73 12.19
N ASN A 86 -5.81 -6.36 13.12
CA ASN A 86 -7.25 -6.56 13.00
C ASN A 86 -7.81 -5.85 11.76
N VAL A 87 -7.47 -4.57 11.55
CA VAL A 87 -7.93 -3.81 10.39
C VAL A 87 -7.42 -4.40 9.08
N LEU A 88 -6.15 -4.84 9.01
CA LEU A 88 -5.57 -5.50 7.84
C LEU A 88 -6.31 -6.79 7.48
N SER A 89 -6.69 -7.60 8.48
CA SER A 89 -7.52 -8.79 8.26
C SER A 89 -8.91 -8.44 7.74
N LYS A 90 -9.54 -7.35 8.23
CA LYS A 90 -10.81 -6.85 7.68
C LYS A 90 -10.66 -6.39 6.23
N PHE A 91 -9.59 -5.67 5.90
CA PHE A 91 -9.31 -5.23 4.54
C PHE A 91 -9.06 -6.38 3.58
N HIS A 92 -8.29 -7.40 3.98
CA HIS A 92 -8.08 -8.60 3.17
C HIS A 92 -9.42 -9.23 2.78
N ARG A 93 -10.33 -9.45 3.74
CA ARG A 93 -11.67 -9.99 3.49
C ARG A 93 -12.55 -9.09 2.61
N ALA A 94 -12.35 -7.78 2.67
CA ALA A 94 -13.12 -6.80 1.89
C ALA A 94 -12.66 -6.70 0.43
N LEU A 95 -11.38 -6.93 0.15
CA LEU A 95 -10.83 -6.87 -1.20
C LEU A 95 -11.33 -8.01 -2.09
N GLN A 96 -11.47 -7.77 -3.39
CA GLN A 96 -11.51 -8.86 -4.38
C GLN A 96 -10.16 -9.60 -4.43
N PRO A 97 -10.13 -10.85 -4.90
CA PRO A 97 -8.89 -11.45 -5.39
C PRO A 97 -8.18 -10.50 -6.36
N PHE A 98 -6.85 -10.38 -6.24
CA PHE A 98 -6.01 -9.43 -6.98
C PHE A 98 -6.25 -7.94 -6.69
N GLY A 99 -7.18 -7.60 -5.78
CA GLY A 99 -7.41 -6.25 -5.32
C GLY A 99 -6.21 -5.69 -4.54
N TYR A 100 -6.09 -4.36 -4.53
CA TYR A 100 -4.93 -3.65 -3.99
C TYR A 100 -5.27 -2.86 -2.71
N LEU A 101 -4.33 -2.87 -1.78
CA LEU A 101 -4.29 -2.04 -0.58
C LEU A 101 -3.08 -1.11 -0.66
N LEU A 102 -3.33 0.20 -0.57
CA LEU A 102 -2.29 1.22 -0.47
C LEU A 102 -2.35 1.88 0.90
N THR A 103 -1.22 1.88 1.59
CA THR A 103 -1.04 2.53 2.89
C THR A 103 -0.09 3.72 2.77
N GLY A 104 0.02 4.52 3.84
CA GLY A 104 1.05 5.56 3.88
C GLY A 104 2.46 4.95 4.04
N HIS A 105 3.47 5.78 3.77
CA HIS A 105 4.86 5.38 3.93
C HIS A 105 5.11 4.84 5.33
N ALA A 106 5.71 3.64 5.41
CA ALA A 106 6.13 3.00 6.65
C ALA A 106 5.00 2.60 7.65
N GLU A 107 3.73 2.66 7.26
CA GLU A 107 2.60 2.49 8.20
C GLU A 107 2.37 1.07 8.70
N VAL A 108 2.91 0.07 7.99
CA VAL A 108 2.69 -1.36 8.28
C VAL A 108 3.99 -2.15 8.40
N ILE A 109 5.13 -1.49 8.62
CA ILE A 109 6.46 -2.14 8.65
C ILE A 109 6.55 -3.25 9.70
N ASN A 110 5.89 -3.08 10.85
CA ASN A 110 5.95 -4.02 11.97
C ASN A 110 4.75 -4.99 11.99
N GLN A 111 4.07 -5.17 10.86
CA GLN A 111 2.90 -6.03 10.76
C GLN A 111 3.24 -7.32 10.02
N ASP A 112 2.52 -8.39 10.37
CA ASP A 112 2.48 -9.56 9.53
C ASP A 112 1.61 -9.27 8.30
N LEU A 113 2.23 -9.34 7.13
CA LEU A 113 1.61 -9.07 5.84
C LEU A 113 1.52 -10.34 4.99
N SER A 114 1.64 -11.52 5.60
CA SER A 114 1.52 -12.83 4.93
C SER A 114 0.24 -12.99 4.12
N LEU A 115 -0.85 -12.29 4.49
CA LEU A 115 -2.11 -12.26 3.75
C LEU A 115 -2.03 -11.49 2.42
N PHE A 116 -0.94 -10.78 2.15
CA PHE A 116 -0.76 -9.93 0.98
C PHE A 116 0.54 -10.22 0.25
N GLN A 117 0.49 -10.13 -1.07
CA GLN A 117 1.68 -10.03 -1.89
C GLN A 117 2.15 -8.57 -1.94
N THR A 118 3.37 -8.32 -1.52
CA THR A 118 4.00 -7.00 -1.64
C THR A 118 4.41 -6.74 -3.10
N LYS A 119 3.95 -5.62 -3.65
CA LYS A 119 4.33 -5.08 -4.96
C LYS A 119 5.06 -3.76 -4.78
N VAL A 120 6.26 -3.65 -5.33
CA VAL A 120 7.09 -2.45 -5.23
C VAL A 120 6.94 -1.64 -6.50
N PHE A 121 6.51 -0.38 -6.36
CA PHE A 121 6.49 0.63 -7.41
C PHE A 121 7.52 1.71 -7.09
N PRO A 122 8.01 2.47 -8.09
CA PRO A 122 9.02 3.51 -7.86
C PRO A 122 8.66 4.51 -6.74
N GLU A 123 7.38 4.83 -6.60
CA GLU A 123 6.88 5.84 -5.66
C GLU A 123 6.16 5.26 -4.43
N SER A 124 5.93 3.94 -4.37
CA SER A 124 5.18 3.34 -3.27
C SER A 124 5.35 1.83 -3.18
N ILE A 125 5.15 1.30 -1.99
CA ILE A 125 4.88 -0.12 -1.78
C ILE A 125 3.36 -0.30 -1.75
N ILE A 126 2.86 -1.32 -2.46
CA ILE A 126 1.45 -1.65 -2.58
C ILE A 126 1.27 -3.12 -2.19
N TYR A 127 0.15 -3.46 -1.55
CA TYR A 127 -0.14 -4.81 -1.08
C TYR A 127 -1.31 -5.39 -1.88
N GLN A 128 -1.15 -6.58 -2.45
CA GLN A 128 -2.16 -7.21 -3.31
C GLN A 128 -2.71 -8.48 -2.65
N ARG A 129 -4.02 -8.65 -2.63
CA ARG A 129 -4.65 -9.91 -2.21
C ARG A 129 -4.43 -10.99 -3.28
N GLN A 130 -4.07 -12.21 -2.88
CA GLN A 130 -3.87 -13.32 -3.83
C GLN A 130 -5.15 -14.12 -4.09
N MET A 131 -5.17 -14.86 -5.20
CA MET A 131 -6.28 -15.76 -5.57
C MET A 131 -6.27 -17.08 -4.79
N ASN A 132 -5.09 -17.60 -4.46
CA ASN A 132 -4.93 -18.91 -3.81
C ASN A 132 -5.57 -18.97 -2.41
N ASP A 133 -5.88 -17.82 -1.81
CA ASP A 133 -6.68 -17.72 -0.59
C ASP A 133 -8.12 -18.27 -0.75
N LEU A 134 -8.60 -18.45 -1.99
CA LEU A 134 -9.89 -19.06 -2.32
C LEU A 134 -9.88 -20.60 -2.32
N GLU A 135 -8.71 -21.26 -2.36
CA GLU A 135 -8.63 -22.73 -2.36
C GLU A 135 -9.13 -23.34 -1.03
N ASN A 136 -9.28 -22.52 0.01
CA ASN A 136 -9.92 -22.89 1.28
C ASN A 136 -11.44 -22.63 1.31
N SER A 137 -12.08 -22.36 0.16
CA SER A 137 -13.52 -22.11 0.03
C SER A 137 -14.24 -23.24 -0.70
N PRO A 138 -15.39 -23.75 -0.20
CA PRO A 138 -16.07 -24.94 -0.73
C PRO A 138 -16.77 -24.77 -2.10
N LEU A 139 -16.53 -23.68 -2.82
CA LEU A 139 -17.15 -23.38 -4.13
C LEU A 139 -16.17 -23.50 -5.31
N SER A 140 -14.93 -23.97 -5.08
CA SER A 140 -13.80 -23.85 -6.04
C SER A 140 -13.78 -24.88 -7.18
N ASP A 141 -14.43 -26.04 -7.06
CA ASP A 141 -14.16 -27.17 -7.97
C ASP A 141 -14.60 -26.94 -9.44
N SER A 142 -15.68 -26.20 -9.68
CA SER A 142 -16.17 -25.97 -11.05
C SER A 142 -15.47 -24.80 -11.77
N ALA A 143 -15.06 -23.76 -11.03
CA ALA A 143 -14.40 -22.58 -11.58
C ALA A 143 -12.94 -22.89 -11.98
N TYR A 144 -12.28 -23.82 -11.27
CA TYR A 144 -10.91 -24.22 -11.55
C TYR A 144 -10.76 -24.95 -12.89
N GLN A 145 -11.75 -25.78 -13.26
CA GLN A 145 -11.73 -26.52 -14.52
C GLN A 145 -11.93 -25.60 -15.74
N LEU A 146 -12.79 -24.59 -15.62
CA LEU A 146 -13.04 -23.62 -16.70
C LEU A 146 -11.81 -22.74 -16.98
N ASN A 147 -11.15 -22.25 -15.93
CA ASN A 147 -9.95 -21.40 -16.09
C ASN A 147 -8.74 -22.12 -16.68
N GLN A 148 -8.53 -23.41 -16.37
CA GLN A 148 -7.42 -24.17 -16.98
C GLN A 148 -7.56 -24.31 -18.51
N SER A 149 -8.80 -24.42 -19.02
CA SER A 149 -9.04 -24.49 -20.47
C SER A 149 -8.71 -23.19 -21.21
N LEU A 150 -8.90 -22.04 -20.55
CA LEU A 150 -8.64 -20.72 -21.12
C LEU A 150 -7.13 -20.41 -21.08
N TRP A 151 -6.44 -20.74 -19.98
CA TRP A 151 -5.01 -20.49 -19.82
C TRP A 151 -4.10 -21.31 -20.74
N ASN A 152 -4.57 -22.50 -21.17
CA ASN A 152 -3.78 -23.37 -22.04
C ASN A 152 -3.80 -22.91 -23.51
N ASN A 153 -4.73 -22.05 -23.92
CA ASN A 153 -4.82 -21.56 -25.29
C ASN A 153 -3.86 -20.37 -25.59
N ASP A 154 -3.42 -19.64 -24.56
CA ASP A 154 -2.58 -18.42 -24.73
C ASP A 154 -1.06 -18.64 -24.59
N LYS A 155 -0.60 -19.87 -24.31
CA LYS A 155 0.82 -20.15 -24.01
C LYS A 155 1.79 -20.18 -25.20
N SER A 156 1.41 -19.76 -26.40
CA SER A 156 2.28 -19.88 -27.57
C SER A 156 3.24 -18.69 -27.82
N ASN A 157 3.31 -17.64 -26.98
CA ASN A 157 4.13 -16.47 -27.36
C ASN A 157 4.87 -15.60 -26.30
N GLU A 158 5.05 -16.00 -25.02
CA GLU A 158 5.55 -15.05 -23.97
C GLU A 158 6.87 -15.41 -23.23
N ASN A 159 7.71 -16.33 -23.72
CA ASN A 159 8.84 -16.82 -22.91
C ASN A 159 10.14 -15.97 -22.91
N ASN A 160 10.25 -14.87 -23.66
CA ASN A 160 11.52 -14.09 -23.71
C ASN A 160 11.48 -12.75 -22.95
N GLU A 161 10.33 -12.10 -22.75
CA GLU A 161 10.27 -10.79 -22.09
C GLU A 161 10.29 -10.89 -20.54
N LEU A 162 9.83 -12.00 -19.95
CA LEU A 162 9.84 -12.16 -18.49
C LEU A 162 11.25 -12.28 -17.90
N ASP A 163 12.15 -12.99 -18.58
CA ASP A 163 13.49 -13.27 -18.04
C ASP A 163 14.40 -12.04 -18.07
N GLU A 164 14.31 -11.19 -19.10
CA GLU A 164 15.04 -9.91 -19.15
C GLU A 164 14.54 -8.94 -18.06
N ASN A 165 13.22 -8.88 -17.85
CA ASN A 165 12.65 -8.03 -16.82
C ASN A 165 13.02 -8.48 -15.40
N ILE A 166 13.11 -9.79 -15.14
CA ILE A 166 13.57 -10.33 -13.86
C ILE A 166 15.05 -10.00 -13.60
N HIS A 167 15.90 -10.06 -14.63
CA HIS A 167 17.32 -9.77 -14.48
C HIS A 167 17.60 -8.27 -14.26
N ILE A 168 16.89 -7.39 -14.96
CA ILE A 168 16.95 -5.94 -14.75
C ILE A 168 16.41 -5.58 -13.36
N PHE A 169 15.35 -6.25 -12.92
CA PHE A 169 14.72 -6.06 -11.62
C PHE A 169 15.67 -6.42 -10.47
N ARG A 170 16.36 -7.57 -10.55
CA ARG A 170 17.35 -7.99 -9.56
C ARG A 170 18.48 -6.98 -9.44
N ASN A 171 19.04 -6.55 -10.57
CA ASN A 171 20.12 -5.56 -10.63
C ASN A 171 19.69 -4.19 -10.07
N THR A 172 18.44 -3.80 -10.27
CA THR A 172 17.90 -2.52 -9.78
C THR A 172 17.60 -2.56 -8.28
N PHE A 173 17.07 -3.68 -7.79
CA PHE A 173 16.80 -3.88 -6.37
C PHE A 173 18.09 -3.93 -5.55
N GLU A 174 19.11 -4.64 -6.02
CA GLU A 174 20.43 -4.69 -5.38
C GLU A 174 21.06 -3.29 -5.31
N LYS A 175 21.02 -2.51 -6.41
CA LYS A 175 21.52 -1.12 -6.43
C LYS A 175 20.78 -0.19 -5.47
N ASN A 176 19.46 -0.31 -5.38
CA ASN A 176 18.65 0.52 -4.47
C ASN A 176 18.87 0.14 -3.00
N ASN A 177 19.02 -1.15 -2.71
CA ASN A 177 19.32 -1.63 -1.36
C ASN A 177 20.70 -1.15 -0.90
N ILE A 178 21.72 -1.24 -1.77
CA ILE A 178 23.07 -0.69 -1.52
C ILE A 178 23.02 0.82 -1.25
N LYS A 179 22.23 1.58 -2.02
CA LYS A 179 22.09 3.04 -1.84
C LYS A 179 21.43 3.39 -0.49
N MET A 180 20.43 2.62 -0.07
CA MET A 180 19.75 2.82 1.22
C MET A 180 20.67 2.45 2.39
N GLN A 181 21.39 1.34 2.30
CA GLN A 181 22.38 0.91 3.29
C GLN A 181 23.53 1.92 3.40
N LYS A 182 24.05 2.47 2.28
CA LYS A 182 25.07 3.53 2.29
C LYS A 182 24.55 4.83 2.92
N SER A 183 23.29 5.18 2.69
CA SER A 183 22.66 6.36 3.31
C SER A 183 22.47 6.17 4.82
N ALA A 184 22.04 4.98 5.26
CA ALA A 184 21.94 4.63 6.67
C ALA A 184 23.31 4.66 7.36
N LEU A 185 24.37 4.16 6.70
CA LEU A 185 25.75 4.21 7.20
C LEU A 185 26.23 5.65 7.42
N ASN A 186 25.93 6.55 6.48
CA ASN A 186 26.29 7.97 6.62
C ASN A 186 25.57 8.65 7.79
N LEU A 187 24.30 8.29 8.05
CA LEU A 187 23.55 8.81 9.19
C LEU A 187 24.08 8.28 10.53
N LEU A 188 24.46 6.99 10.59
CA LEU A 188 25.02 6.39 11.80
C LEU A 188 26.38 7.00 12.17
N ARG A 189 27.22 7.33 11.18
CA ARG A 189 28.52 7.98 11.40
C ARG A 189 28.42 9.40 11.99
N GLN A 190 27.24 10.01 11.98
CA GLN A 190 26.99 11.32 12.59
C GLN A 190 26.62 11.23 14.08
N LEU A 191 26.44 10.01 14.61
CA LEU A 191 26.06 9.77 16.00
C LEU A 191 27.26 9.33 16.84
N SER A 192 27.19 9.55 18.17
CA SER A 192 28.26 9.11 19.09
C SER A 192 28.38 7.57 19.09
N PRO A 193 29.59 7.00 18.99
CA PRO A 193 29.82 5.56 18.81
C PRO A 193 29.16 4.67 19.87
N ASP A 194 29.13 5.13 21.13
CA ASP A 194 28.57 4.39 22.27
C ASP A 194 27.05 4.52 22.41
N SER A 195 26.40 5.34 21.56
CA SER A 195 24.95 5.51 21.61
C SER A 195 24.26 4.22 21.20
N ARG A 196 23.32 3.75 22.04
CA ARG A 196 22.50 2.57 21.72
C ARG A 196 21.23 2.98 20.99
N ILE A 197 20.81 2.18 20.02
CA ILE A 197 19.55 2.38 19.29
C ILE A 197 18.55 1.31 19.73
N PRO A 198 17.57 1.63 20.62
CA PRO A 198 16.66 0.64 21.21
C PRO A 198 15.81 -0.09 20.19
N LYS A 199 15.48 0.57 19.06
CA LYS A 199 14.69 -0.01 17.96
C LYS A 199 15.49 -0.96 17.05
N LEU A 200 16.80 -1.10 17.27
CA LEU A 200 17.70 -1.97 16.48
C LEU A 200 18.44 -2.94 17.41
N ASN A 201 17.69 -3.77 18.13
CA ASN A 201 18.22 -4.77 19.08
C ASN A 201 19.14 -4.20 20.17
N ASN A 202 19.02 -2.89 20.46
CA ASN A 202 19.80 -2.18 21.46
C ASN A 202 21.33 -2.23 21.23
N LEU A 203 21.76 -2.41 19.98
CA LEU A 203 23.16 -2.33 19.55
C LEU A 203 23.68 -0.89 19.62
N THR A 204 24.98 -0.75 19.83
CA THR A 204 25.69 0.53 19.74
C THR A 204 25.82 0.97 18.28
N VAL A 205 25.97 2.27 18.06
CA VAL A 205 26.23 2.86 16.74
C VAL A 205 27.48 2.23 16.11
N ALA A 206 28.54 1.99 16.90
CA ALA A 206 29.75 1.31 16.42
C ALA A 206 29.49 -0.11 15.91
N GLU A 207 28.73 -0.91 16.66
CA GLU A 207 28.37 -2.29 16.25
C GLU A 207 27.49 -2.31 14.99
N LEU A 208 26.57 -1.36 14.86
CA LEU A 208 25.70 -1.22 13.68
C LEU A 208 26.48 -0.83 12.43
N ILE A 209 27.46 0.06 12.55
CA ILE A 209 28.37 0.45 11.46
C ILE A 209 29.16 -0.76 10.97
N VAL A 210 29.80 -1.50 11.89
CA VAL A 210 30.60 -2.69 11.53
C VAL A 210 29.75 -3.75 10.83
N LYS A 211 28.52 -3.97 11.31
CA LYS A 211 27.61 -4.95 10.71
C LYS A 211 27.18 -4.56 9.30
N LEU A 212 26.79 -3.30 9.10
CA LEU A 212 26.39 -2.79 7.78
C LEU A 212 27.56 -2.74 6.78
N GLU A 213 28.77 -2.41 7.24
CA GLU A 213 29.96 -2.43 6.38
C GLU A 213 30.34 -3.84 5.94
N LYS A 214 30.13 -4.84 6.80
CA LYS A 214 30.32 -6.24 6.44
C LYS A 214 29.29 -6.69 5.40
N GLU A 215 28.01 -6.39 5.63
CA GLU A 215 26.94 -6.70 4.67
C GLU A 215 27.17 -6.03 3.30
N LEU A 216 27.69 -4.80 3.27
CA LEU A 216 28.01 -4.10 2.02
C LEU A 216 29.24 -4.67 1.29
N LYS A 217 30.21 -5.24 2.02
CA LYS A 217 31.39 -5.90 1.41
C LYS A 217 31.10 -7.28 0.86
N ASP A 218 30.08 -7.97 1.39
CA ASP A 218 29.66 -9.29 0.91
C ASP A 218 28.80 -9.19 -0.40
N ILE A 219 28.54 -7.98 -0.89
CA ILE A 219 27.71 -7.68 -2.08
C ILE A 219 28.54 -7.19 -3.28
N ASP A 220 29.79 -6.74 -3.07
CA ASP A 220 30.76 -6.35 -4.11
C ASP A 220 31.60 -7.56 -4.60
#